data_AF-A0A0B4E9E6-F1
#
_entry.id   AF-A0A0B4E9E6-F1
#
_cell.length_a   1.000
_cell.length_b   1.000
_cell.length_c   1.000
_cell.angle_alpha   90.00
_cell.angle_beta   90.00
_cell.angle_gamma   90.00
#
_symmetry.space_group_name_H-M   'P 1'
#
loop_
_entity.id
_entity.type
_entity.pdbx_description
1 polymer ?
#
loop_
_entity_poly.entity_id
_entity_poly.type
_entity_poly.pdbx_seq_one_letter_code
_entity_poly.pdbx_strand_id
1 'polypeptide(L)'
;MRKDLTLSGRTVFGNLPPKGQEMNDHYYGTIKERVEAFMTELDRELWKVGVMSKTKHNEVAPNQFEVAIMFNTANVAVDQNQITMDMIKKVATRHHLAALLHEKPFHGINGSGKHCNWSLSTDTGKNLLDPGSLEENRFDFLLYVMAVMEGVYRYSGILRACTATPGNDYRLGGHEAPPAIISIFLGNELQQIFENIQHNNLSMSTQKDLLNLGSSFPKIPQDISDRNRTSPFAFTGNKFEFRMPGSSASPATPTFILNTIVAEILKEYADMLEEWADLSPNLKVIKLIQQQYPKYKNILFNGNGYDKNWEIEAKNLGLSNFKNTVEALPNYISEETISLFERNQVLTRAELQSRFHVYCERYNKQNNIEISSAIEIARNEIYPSVLGYITKIAQNIESLKSLVEEKEYQEEKKLLKTLLHHKNEMLQCIHELTDGMKTATSIMNQYQRAQYYSGTLVPKLAELRKVVDILEKQSNQHTWPIPSYYDLLFTL
;
A
#
# COMPACT_ATOMS: atom_id res chain seq x y z
N MET A 1 -18.34 5.17 -18.44
CA MET A 1 -17.54 4.68 -17.30
C MET A 1 -18.47 3.94 -16.35
N ARG A 2 -18.06 2.80 -15.76
CA ARG A 2 -18.92 2.06 -14.80
C ARG A 2 -19.25 2.94 -13.58
N LYS A 3 -20.47 2.78 -13.02
CA LYS A 3 -20.92 3.58 -11.87
C LYS A 3 -20.06 3.37 -10.63
N ASP A 4 -19.69 2.13 -10.33
CA ASP A 4 -18.83 1.80 -9.19
C ASP A 4 -17.47 2.48 -9.30
N LEU A 5 -16.78 2.38 -10.45
CA LEU A 5 -15.53 3.09 -10.68
C LEU A 5 -15.65 4.62 -10.52
N THR A 6 -16.80 5.19 -10.88
CA THR A 6 -17.05 6.63 -10.77
C THR A 6 -17.30 7.07 -9.32
N LEU A 7 -18.06 6.27 -8.57
CA LEU A 7 -18.52 6.62 -7.22
C LEU A 7 -17.54 6.21 -6.12
N SER A 8 -17.00 4.99 -6.19
CA SER A 8 -16.10 4.44 -5.17
C SER A 8 -14.62 4.44 -5.59
N GLY A 9 -14.32 4.73 -6.86
CA GLY A 9 -12.95 4.66 -7.41
C GLY A 9 -12.45 3.25 -7.68
N ARG A 10 -13.27 2.22 -7.39
CA ARG A 10 -12.96 0.81 -7.61
C ARG A 10 -14.17 0.02 -8.06
N THR A 11 -13.92 -1.15 -8.60
CA THR A 11 -14.98 -2.11 -8.90
C THR A 11 -15.43 -2.84 -7.64
N VAL A 12 -16.74 -2.82 -7.39
CA VAL A 12 -17.38 -3.60 -6.30
C VAL A 12 -17.70 -5.02 -6.75
N PHE A 13 -17.94 -5.21 -8.06
CA PHE A 13 -18.22 -6.51 -8.70
C PHE A 13 -17.34 -6.74 -9.93
N GLY A 14 -17.14 -8.00 -10.31
CA GLY A 14 -16.52 -8.40 -11.56
C GLY A 14 -15.54 -9.56 -11.39
N ASN A 15 -15.57 -10.49 -12.35
CA ASN A 15 -14.64 -11.60 -12.45
C ASN A 15 -13.40 -11.27 -13.26
N LEU A 16 -12.30 -11.88 -12.86
CA LEU A 16 -11.08 -11.90 -13.67
C LEU A 16 -11.32 -12.62 -15.01
N PRO A 17 -10.79 -12.08 -16.11
CA PRO A 17 -10.72 -12.79 -17.39
C PRO A 17 -9.75 -13.98 -17.31
N PRO A 18 -9.80 -14.95 -18.26
CA PRO A 18 -8.89 -16.09 -18.28
C PRO A 18 -7.40 -15.72 -18.38
N LYS A 19 -7.09 -14.57 -19.00
CA LYS A 19 -5.78 -13.92 -18.97
C LYS A 19 -5.94 -12.59 -18.24
N GLY A 20 -5.43 -12.47 -17.02
CA GLY A 20 -5.31 -11.24 -16.27
C GLY A 20 -3.88 -10.69 -16.36
N GLN A 21 -3.01 -11.16 -15.46
CA GLN A 21 -1.62 -10.71 -15.33
C GLN A 21 -0.61 -11.86 -15.14
N GLU A 22 -1.07 -13.11 -15.29
CA GLU A 22 -0.36 -14.33 -14.90
C GLU A 22 0.98 -14.51 -15.63
N MET A 23 1.11 -13.92 -16.82
CA MET A 23 2.30 -14.05 -17.66
C MET A 23 3.40 -13.02 -17.32
N ASN A 24 3.12 -12.03 -16.47
CA ASN A 24 4.03 -10.89 -16.20
C ASN A 24 4.47 -10.12 -17.47
N ASP A 25 3.76 -10.26 -18.59
CA ASP A 25 4.08 -9.69 -19.91
C ASP A 25 4.08 -8.15 -19.94
N HIS A 26 3.50 -7.51 -18.92
CA HIS A 26 3.21 -6.08 -18.95
C HIS A 26 4.35 -5.22 -18.39
N TYR A 27 5.12 -5.73 -17.42
CA TYR A 27 6.18 -4.95 -16.78
C TYR A 27 7.29 -4.64 -17.80
N TYR A 28 7.55 -3.35 -18.06
CA TYR A 28 8.41 -2.88 -19.17
C TYR A 28 8.00 -3.35 -20.57
N GLY A 29 6.75 -3.77 -20.76
CA GLY A 29 6.20 -4.06 -22.09
C GLY A 29 6.00 -2.80 -22.94
N THR A 30 5.61 -2.97 -24.20
CA THR A 30 5.30 -1.85 -25.11
C THR A 30 4.08 -1.06 -24.61
N ILE A 31 4.20 0.27 -24.53
CA ILE A 31 3.08 1.16 -24.20
C ILE A 31 2.23 1.36 -25.44
N LYS A 32 0.89 1.21 -25.34
CA LYS A 32 -0.04 1.45 -26.44
C LYS A 32 0.04 2.92 -26.89
N GLU A 33 -0.05 3.17 -28.20
CA GLU A 33 0.05 4.52 -28.80
C GLU A 33 -0.88 5.55 -28.13
N ARG A 34 -2.13 5.16 -27.84
CA ARG A 34 -3.10 6.02 -27.16
C ARG A 34 -2.63 6.47 -25.77
N VAL A 35 -1.97 5.59 -25.03
CA VAL A 35 -1.44 5.90 -23.70
C VAL A 35 -0.15 6.72 -23.82
N GLU A 36 0.69 6.42 -24.80
CA GLU A 36 1.89 7.21 -25.07
C GLU A 36 1.56 8.67 -25.40
N ALA A 37 0.50 8.91 -26.17
CA ALA A 37 0.00 10.26 -26.44
C ALA A 37 -0.41 11.00 -25.14
N PHE A 38 -1.16 10.32 -24.27
CA PHE A 38 -1.53 10.84 -22.94
C PHE A 38 -0.27 11.17 -22.11
N MET A 39 0.67 10.24 -22.00
CA MET A 39 1.88 10.41 -21.20
C MET A 39 2.77 11.53 -21.73
N THR A 40 2.85 11.69 -23.04
CA THR A 40 3.63 12.75 -23.68
C THR A 40 3.05 14.13 -23.39
N GLU A 41 1.73 14.28 -23.40
CA GLU A 41 1.11 15.53 -22.95
C GLU A 41 1.31 15.74 -21.45
N LEU A 42 1.16 14.70 -20.63
CA LEU A 42 1.36 14.80 -19.18
C LEU A 42 2.75 15.33 -18.84
N ASP A 43 3.81 14.78 -19.43
CA ASP A 43 5.18 15.26 -19.24
C ASP A 43 5.32 16.74 -19.58
N ARG A 44 4.80 17.16 -20.74
CA ARG A 44 4.84 18.56 -21.16
C ARG A 44 4.12 19.49 -20.19
N GLU A 45 2.94 19.09 -19.70
CA GLU A 45 2.16 19.90 -18.75
C GLU A 45 2.83 19.98 -17.38
N LEU A 46 3.45 18.89 -16.91
CA LEU A 46 4.24 18.87 -15.67
C LEU A 46 5.48 19.75 -15.77
N TRP A 47 6.22 19.68 -16.88
CA TRP A 47 7.42 20.50 -17.10
C TRP A 47 7.09 22.00 -17.13
N LYS A 48 5.94 22.40 -17.69
CA LYS A 48 5.47 23.80 -17.68
C LYS A 48 5.31 24.37 -16.27
N VAL A 49 4.98 23.53 -15.29
CA VAL A 49 4.78 23.93 -13.89
C VAL A 49 5.97 23.56 -12.99
N GLY A 50 7.11 23.22 -13.58
CA GLY A 50 8.35 22.94 -12.83
C GLY A 50 8.39 21.58 -12.15
N VAL A 51 7.51 20.64 -12.51
CA VAL A 51 7.56 19.25 -12.04
C VAL A 51 8.35 18.41 -13.05
N MET A 52 9.54 17.95 -12.67
CA MET A 52 10.38 17.13 -13.55
C MET A 52 9.99 15.66 -13.46
N SER A 53 9.07 15.21 -14.33
CA SER A 53 8.85 13.78 -14.56
C SER A 53 10.08 13.16 -15.23
N LYS A 54 10.51 11.99 -14.74
CA LYS A 54 11.77 11.34 -15.16
C LYS A 54 11.53 10.03 -15.88
N THR A 55 10.83 9.10 -15.24
CA THR A 55 10.63 7.74 -15.76
C THR A 55 9.14 7.43 -15.82
N LYS A 56 8.77 6.71 -16.87
CA LYS A 56 7.43 6.17 -17.07
C LYS A 56 7.54 4.79 -17.70
N HIS A 57 6.74 3.85 -17.22
CA HIS A 57 6.68 2.50 -17.77
C HIS A 57 5.33 1.86 -17.47
N ASN A 58 5.05 0.79 -18.19
CA ASN A 58 4.00 -0.15 -17.81
C ASN A 58 4.36 -0.82 -16.49
N GLU A 59 3.34 -1.02 -15.67
CA GLU A 59 3.42 -1.82 -14.46
C GLU A 59 2.95 -3.26 -14.70
N VAL A 60 2.96 -4.08 -13.66
CA VAL A 60 2.64 -5.52 -13.75
C VAL A 60 1.19 -5.79 -14.21
N ALA A 61 0.21 -5.01 -13.75
CA ALA A 61 -1.19 -5.22 -14.16
C ALA A 61 -1.53 -4.54 -15.50
N PRO A 62 -2.50 -5.09 -16.28
CA PRO A 62 -3.00 -4.44 -17.48
C PRO A 62 -3.52 -3.01 -17.21
N ASN A 63 -3.16 -2.07 -18.09
CA ASN A 63 -3.47 -0.63 -17.96
C ASN A 63 -3.01 0.01 -16.64
N GLN A 64 -1.99 -0.58 -15.99
CA GLN A 64 -1.30 0.03 -14.86
C GLN A 64 -0.01 0.68 -15.35
N PHE A 65 0.29 1.87 -14.87
CA PHE A 65 1.46 2.64 -15.28
C PHE A 65 2.08 3.35 -14.09
N GLU A 66 3.39 3.56 -14.16
CA GLU A 66 4.14 4.38 -13.20
C GLU A 66 4.60 5.68 -13.84
N VAL A 67 4.59 6.76 -13.06
CA VAL A 67 5.34 7.99 -13.35
C VAL A 67 6.14 8.37 -12.10
N ALA A 68 7.46 8.45 -12.25
CA ALA A 68 8.33 8.93 -11.19
C ALA A 68 8.76 10.36 -11.46
N ILE A 69 8.64 11.21 -10.44
CA ILE A 69 9.16 12.57 -10.44
C ILE A 69 10.55 12.59 -9.81
N MET A 70 11.40 13.52 -10.24
CA MET A 70 12.70 13.75 -9.59
C MET A 70 12.50 14.11 -8.12
N PHE A 71 13.37 13.60 -7.26
CA PHE A 71 13.34 13.92 -5.84
C PHE A 71 13.63 15.42 -5.61
N ASN A 72 13.10 15.94 -4.50
CA ASN A 72 13.32 17.32 -4.08
C ASN A 72 13.29 17.38 -2.55
N THR A 73 13.51 18.56 -1.98
CA THR A 73 13.21 18.83 -0.57
C THR A 73 11.78 18.38 -0.24
N ALA A 74 11.58 17.80 0.95
CA ALA A 74 10.35 17.08 1.29
C ALA A 74 9.08 17.90 1.02
N ASN A 75 9.06 19.19 1.41
CA ASN A 75 7.92 20.06 1.18
C ASN A 75 7.61 20.24 -0.31
N VAL A 76 8.62 20.57 -1.12
CA VAL A 76 8.45 20.77 -2.56
C VAL A 76 8.04 19.47 -3.25
N ALA A 77 8.62 18.33 -2.87
CA ALA A 77 8.27 17.03 -3.44
C ALA A 77 6.80 16.65 -3.16
N VAL A 78 6.28 17.00 -1.97
CA VAL A 78 4.87 16.81 -1.61
C VAL A 78 3.96 17.66 -2.51
N ASP A 79 4.28 18.94 -2.70
CA ASP A 79 3.50 19.84 -3.56
C ASP A 79 3.52 19.37 -5.02
N GLN A 80 4.71 19.02 -5.52
CA GLN A 80 4.89 18.48 -6.87
C GLN A 80 4.09 17.17 -7.06
N ASN A 81 3.99 16.32 -6.04
CA ASN A 81 3.14 15.13 -6.10
C ASN A 81 1.65 15.47 -6.21
N GLN A 82 1.16 16.45 -5.45
CA GLN A 82 -0.24 16.89 -5.54
C GLN A 82 -0.57 17.46 -6.92
N ILE A 83 0.31 18.32 -7.44
CA ILE A 83 0.22 18.85 -8.81
C ILE A 83 0.19 17.70 -9.82
N THR A 84 1.06 16.69 -9.63
CA THR A 84 1.12 15.52 -10.52
C THR A 84 -0.19 14.75 -10.54
N MET A 85 -0.77 14.44 -9.37
CA MET A 85 -2.05 13.71 -9.29
C MET A 85 -3.20 14.48 -9.93
N ASP A 86 -3.26 15.80 -9.76
CA ASP A 86 -4.25 16.66 -10.41
C ASP A 86 -4.05 16.70 -11.94
N MET A 87 -2.80 16.88 -12.39
CA MET A 87 -2.46 16.92 -13.82
C MET A 87 -2.77 15.61 -14.53
N ILE A 88 -2.47 14.46 -13.91
CA ILE A 88 -2.81 13.13 -14.41
C ILE A 88 -4.30 13.05 -14.75
N LYS A 89 -5.19 13.50 -13.85
CA LYS A 89 -6.65 13.45 -14.07
C LYS A 89 -7.10 14.39 -15.18
N LYS A 90 -6.57 15.61 -15.21
CA LYS A 90 -6.91 16.63 -16.22
C LYS A 90 -6.49 16.18 -17.61
N VAL A 91 -5.25 15.72 -17.76
CA VAL A 91 -4.73 15.25 -19.05
C VAL A 91 -5.43 13.97 -19.48
N ALA A 92 -5.71 13.03 -18.56
CA ALA A 92 -6.46 11.81 -18.91
C ALA A 92 -7.83 12.15 -19.53
N THR A 93 -8.55 13.12 -18.95
CA THR A 93 -9.84 13.56 -19.46
C THR A 93 -9.75 14.13 -20.88
N ARG A 94 -8.70 14.90 -21.20
CA ARG A 94 -8.45 15.44 -22.56
C ARG A 94 -8.21 14.32 -23.59
N HIS A 95 -7.69 13.17 -23.15
CA HIS A 95 -7.43 11.98 -23.97
C HIS A 95 -8.58 10.97 -23.98
N HIS A 96 -9.76 11.34 -23.46
CA HIS A 96 -10.90 10.45 -23.29
C HIS A 96 -10.57 9.18 -22.47
N LEU A 97 -9.67 9.33 -21.51
CA LEU A 97 -9.28 8.31 -20.53
C LEU A 97 -9.76 8.72 -19.13
N ALA A 98 -9.84 7.75 -18.24
CA ALA A 98 -10.06 7.99 -16.82
C ALA A 98 -8.89 7.44 -16.01
N ALA A 99 -8.17 8.33 -15.32
CA ALA A 99 -7.07 7.94 -14.44
C ALA A 99 -7.61 7.47 -13.08
N LEU A 100 -7.39 6.19 -12.76
CA LEU A 100 -7.79 5.59 -11.49
C LEU A 100 -6.62 5.63 -10.52
N LEU A 101 -6.71 6.46 -9.48
CA LEU A 101 -5.67 6.56 -8.44
C LEU A 101 -5.96 5.72 -7.20
N HIS A 102 -7.08 4.99 -7.16
CA HIS A 102 -7.42 4.10 -6.06
C HIS A 102 -6.38 2.97 -5.94
N GLU A 103 -6.07 2.53 -4.72
CA GLU A 103 -5.01 1.55 -4.44
C GLU A 103 -5.30 0.16 -5.02
N LYS A 104 -6.58 -0.18 -5.15
CA LYS A 104 -7.05 -1.45 -5.71
C LYS A 104 -8.28 -1.28 -6.61
N PRO A 105 -8.15 -0.71 -7.82
CA PRO A 105 -9.30 -0.44 -8.68
C PRO A 105 -10.00 -1.71 -9.16
N PHE A 106 -9.22 -2.75 -9.42
CA PHE A 106 -9.68 -4.09 -9.83
C PHE A 106 -9.21 -5.14 -8.82
N HIS A 107 -10.11 -6.06 -8.46
CA HIS A 107 -9.77 -7.14 -7.54
C HIS A 107 -8.99 -8.24 -8.26
N GLY A 108 -8.09 -8.91 -7.54
CA GLY A 108 -7.36 -10.09 -8.05
C GLY A 108 -6.20 -9.82 -9.01
N ILE A 109 -5.86 -8.55 -9.28
CA ILE A 109 -4.64 -8.12 -9.98
C ILE A 109 -3.83 -7.14 -9.12
N ASN A 110 -2.61 -6.75 -9.54
CA ASN A 110 -1.75 -5.84 -8.79
C ASN A 110 -2.47 -4.54 -8.39
N GLY A 111 -2.16 -4.05 -7.18
CA GLY A 111 -2.64 -2.75 -6.71
C GLY A 111 -1.66 -1.63 -7.04
N SER A 112 -2.11 -0.39 -6.89
CA SER A 112 -1.31 0.81 -7.11
C SER A 112 -0.79 1.38 -5.80
N GLY A 113 0.54 1.54 -5.70
CA GLY A 113 1.21 2.14 -4.55
C GLY A 113 1.74 3.54 -4.83
N LYS A 114 2.21 4.23 -3.79
CA LYS A 114 3.02 5.45 -3.92
C LYS A 114 4.26 5.29 -3.05
N HIS A 115 5.34 4.78 -3.63
CA HIS A 115 6.58 4.61 -2.89
C HIS A 115 7.17 5.97 -2.52
N CYS A 116 7.55 6.12 -1.25
CA CYS A 116 8.21 7.32 -0.76
C CYS A 116 9.69 7.03 -0.58
N ASN A 117 10.48 7.43 -1.56
CA ASN A 117 11.94 7.42 -1.48
C ASN A 117 12.40 8.58 -0.59
N TRP A 118 12.98 8.27 0.56
CA TRP A 118 13.35 9.20 1.61
C TRP A 118 14.85 9.17 1.88
N SER A 119 15.45 10.36 1.98
CA SER A 119 16.85 10.53 2.31
C SER A 119 17.10 11.82 3.08
N LEU A 120 18.27 11.92 3.71
CA LEU A 120 18.74 13.10 4.43
C LEU A 120 19.99 13.64 3.75
N SER A 121 20.03 14.94 3.51
CA SER A 121 21.20 15.61 2.92
C SER A 121 21.51 16.89 3.69
N THR A 122 22.79 17.21 3.79
CA THR A 122 23.26 18.48 4.34
C THR A 122 23.03 19.62 3.35
N ASP A 123 23.10 20.86 3.83
CA ASP A 123 23.12 22.08 3.03
C ASP A 123 24.29 22.14 2.03
N THR A 124 25.40 21.46 2.36
CA THR A 124 26.56 21.27 1.46
C THR A 124 26.36 20.19 0.40
N GLY A 125 25.19 19.53 0.35
CA GLY A 125 24.85 18.51 -0.65
C GLY A 125 25.34 17.10 -0.32
N LYS A 126 25.84 16.84 0.90
CA LYS A 126 26.26 15.50 1.32
C LYS A 126 25.04 14.66 1.71
N ASN A 127 24.80 13.56 0.99
CA ASN A 127 23.80 12.56 1.39
C ASN A 127 24.31 11.75 2.59
N LEU A 128 23.55 11.77 3.68
CA LEU A 128 23.89 11.15 4.96
C LEU A 128 23.57 9.65 5.02
N LEU A 129 22.78 9.16 4.05
CA LEU A 129 22.45 7.74 3.88
C LEU A 129 23.21 7.08 2.73
N ASP A 130 24.09 7.84 2.08
CA ASP A 130 25.00 7.28 1.09
C ASP A 130 26.18 6.60 1.80
N PRO A 131 26.36 5.28 1.64
CA PRO A 131 27.48 4.57 2.24
C PRO A 131 28.83 5.04 1.68
N GLY A 132 28.86 5.65 0.49
CA GLY A 132 30.09 6.06 -0.18
C GLY A 132 31.07 4.90 -0.37
N SER A 133 32.37 5.20 -0.36
CA SER A 133 33.41 4.20 -0.09
C SER A 133 33.70 4.17 1.42
N LEU A 134 33.64 2.98 2.04
CA LEU A 134 33.98 2.82 3.45
C LEU A 134 35.48 3.11 3.75
N GLU A 135 36.30 3.20 2.69
CA GLU A 135 37.69 3.67 2.73
C GLU A 135 37.82 5.14 3.18
N GLU A 136 36.74 5.93 3.12
CA GLU A 136 36.70 7.34 3.55
C GLU A 136 36.25 7.56 5.01
N ASN A 137 36.30 6.54 5.88
CA ASN A 137 35.92 6.67 7.29
C ASN A 137 34.45 7.16 7.49
N ARG A 138 33.54 6.75 6.62
CA ARG A 138 32.12 7.15 6.64
C ARG A 138 31.31 6.45 7.75
N PHE A 139 31.82 6.31 8.97
CA PHE A 139 31.05 5.73 10.08
C PHE A 139 29.78 6.52 10.39
N ASP A 140 29.74 7.80 10.03
CA ASP A 140 28.56 8.65 10.17
C ASP A 140 27.31 8.09 9.48
N PHE A 141 27.41 7.45 8.30
CA PHE A 141 26.23 6.88 7.63
C PHE A 141 25.56 5.78 8.49
N LEU A 142 26.36 4.98 9.22
CA LEU A 142 25.85 3.91 10.08
C LEU A 142 25.02 4.46 11.23
N LEU A 143 25.38 5.63 11.76
CA LEU A 143 24.58 6.32 12.78
C LEU A 143 23.19 6.66 12.24
N TYR A 144 23.11 7.22 11.03
CA TYR A 144 21.82 7.59 10.44
C TYR A 144 20.98 6.36 10.09
N VAL A 145 21.60 5.28 9.59
CA VAL A 145 20.91 3.99 9.38
C VAL A 145 20.38 3.43 10.70
N MET A 146 21.18 3.46 11.77
CA MET A 146 20.77 3.01 13.10
C MET A 146 19.59 3.86 13.63
N ALA A 147 19.64 5.17 13.45
CA ALA A 147 18.57 6.07 13.87
C ALA A 147 17.24 5.76 13.16
N VAL A 148 17.30 5.47 11.85
CA VAL A 148 16.14 5.03 11.08
C VAL A 148 15.63 3.68 11.57
N MET A 149 16.52 2.71 11.83
CA MET A 149 16.13 1.39 12.33
C MET A 149 15.41 1.46 13.67
N GLU A 150 16.00 2.18 14.63
CA GLU A 150 15.43 2.37 15.95
C GLU A 150 14.09 3.13 15.87
N GLY A 151 14.04 4.19 15.06
CA GLY A 151 12.82 4.97 14.87
C GLY A 151 11.67 4.14 14.29
N VAL A 152 11.95 3.35 13.25
CA VAL A 152 10.94 2.47 12.63
C VAL A 152 10.49 1.37 13.60
N TYR A 153 11.39 0.81 14.41
CA TYR A 153 11.03 -0.20 15.41
C TYR A 153 10.09 0.38 16.46
N ARG A 154 10.51 1.47 17.12
CA ARG A 154 9.76 2.14 18.21
C ARG A 154 8.40 2.61 17.72
N TYR A 155 8.36 3.29 16.57
CA TYR A 155 7.17 3.99 16.09
C TYR A 155 6.49 3.27 14.91
N SER A 156 6.63 1.94 14.82
CA SER A 156 6.00 1.11 13.77
C SER A 156 4.47 1.28 13.73
N GLY A 157 3.82 1.46 14.89
CA GLY A 157 2.38 1.65 14.97
C GLY A 157 1.88 2.88 14.22
N ILE A 158 2.49 4.06 14.44
CA ILE A 158 2.10 5.29 13.75
C ILE A 158 2.50 5.29 12.27
N LEU A 159 3.61 4.63 11.90
CA LEU A 159 3.99 4.41 10.51
C LEU A 159 2.98 3.52 9.76
N ARG A 160 2.40 2.51 10.43
CA ARG A 160 1.32 1.71 9.85
C ARG A 160 0.02 2.52 9.74
N ALA A 161 -0.29 3.33 10.76
CA ALA A 161 -1.48 4.17 10.81
C ALA A 161 -1.47 5.31 9.79
N CYS A 162 -0.30 5.87 9.44
CA CYS A 162 -0.19 6.96 8.48
C CYS A 162 -0.50 6.56 7.03
N THR A 163 -0.48 5.26 6.75
CA THR A 163 -0.83 4.67 5.45
C THR A 163 -2.19 3.97 5.47
N ALA A 164 -2.89 4.01 6.61
CA ALA A 164 -4.16 3.33 6.82
C ALA A 164 -5.32 4.08 6.14
N THR A 165 -5.87 3.46 5.10
CA THR A 165 -7.07 3.92 4.40
C THR A 165 -7.90 2.70 3.96
N PRO A 166 -9.24 2.83 3.80
CA PRO A 166 -10.08 1.75 3.28
C PRO A 166 -9.55 1.19 1.95
N GLY A 167 -9.13 2.06 1.02
CA GLY A 167 -8.59 1.65 -0.28
C GLY A 167 -7.31 0.84 -0.15
N ASN A 168 -6.37 1.30 0.71
CA ASN A 168 -5.09 0.65 0.91
C ASN A 168 -5.20 -0.70 1.65
N ASP A 169 -6.23 -0.92 2.47
CA ASP A 169 -6.50 -2.22 3.10
C ASP A 169 -6.76 -3.34 2.07
N TYR A 170 -7.27 -3.01 0.89
CA TYR A 170 -7.42 -3.97 -0.22
C TYR A 170 -6.12 -4.23 -1.00
N ARG A 171 -5.08 -3.42 -0.76
CA ARG A 171 -3.79 -3.51 -1.46
C ARG A 171 -2.75 -4.26 -0.65
N LEU A 172 -2.55 -3.89 0.62
CA LEU A 172 -1.47 -4.43 1.45
C LEU A 172 -1.58 -5.95 1.65
N GLY A 173 -0.44 -6.65 1.71
CA GLY A 173 -0.36 -8.08 1.99
C GLY A 173 -0.51 -9.00 0.77
N GLY A 174 -0.29 -8.50 -0.45
CA GLY A 174 -0.23 -9.35 -1.64
C GLY A 174 0.05 -8.59 -2.94
N HIS A 175 0.36 -9.32 -4.01
CA HIS A 175 0.61 -8.77 -5.36
C HIS A 175 1.62 -7.61 -5.37
N GLU A 176 2.82 -7.86 -4.86
CA GLU A 176 3.93 -6.89 -4.70
C GLU A 176 3.72 -5.77 -3.67
N ALA A 177 2.55 -5.67 -3.01
CA ALA A 177 2.36 -4.73 -1.91
C ALA A 177 2.80 -5.31 -0.56
N PRO A 178 3.54 -4.56 0.27
CA PRO A 178 4.08 -5.07 1.52
C PRO A 178 2.98 -5.51 2.50
N PRO A 179 3.27 -6.46 3.41
CA PRO A 179 2.35 -6.83 4.49
C PRO A 179 2.17 -5.66 5.47
N ALA A 180 1.20 -5.80 6.37
CA ALA A 180 0.93 -4.81 7.42
C ALA A 180 1.99 -4.80 8.54
N ILE A 181 2.85 -5.82 8.59
CA ILE A 181 3.97 -5.93 9.53
C ILE A 181 5.09 -5.03 9.02
N ILE A 182 5.44 -3.99 9.77
CA ILE A 182 6.55 -3.11 9.42
C ILE A 182 7.87 -3.80 9.76
N SER A 183 8.74 -3.91 8.76
CA SER A 183 10.11 -4.40 8.88
C SER A 183 11.02 -3.64 7.92
N ILE A 184 12.32 -3.67 8.21
CA ILE A 184 13.35 -3.05 7.40
C ILE A 184 14.13 -4.10 6.62
N PHE A 185 14.28 -3.87 5.33
CA PHE A 185 15.28 -4.55 4.50
C PHE A 185 16.54 -3.70 4.40
N LEU A 186 17.67 -4.19 4.90
CA LEU A 186 18.99 -3.54 4.72
C LEU A 186 19.85 -4.20 3.64
N GLY A 187 19.58 -5.47 3.33
CA GLY A 187 20.50 -6.32 2.60
C GLY A 187 21.55 -6.97 3.51
N ASN A 188 22.05 -8.12 3.08
CA ASN A 188 22.91 -8.98 3.91
C ASN A 188 24.23 -8.32 4.28
N GLU A 189 24.85 -7.59 3.34
CA GLU A 189 26.16 -6.97 3.55
C GLU A 189 26.10 -5.88 4.63
N LEU A 190 25.13 -4.97 4.53
CA LEU A 190 24.98 -3.88 5.50
C LEU A 190 24.58 -4.44 6.87
N GLN A 191 23.69 -5.42 6.92
CA GLN A 191 23.34 -6.08 8.18
C GLN A 191 24.56 -6.77 8.83
N GLN A 192 25.41 -7.42 8.04
CA GLN A 192 26.64 -8.05 8.55
C GLN A 192 27.60 -7.04 9.17
N ILE A 193 27.69 -5.81 8.63
CA ILE A 193 28.50 -4.75 9.23
C ILE A 193 28.00 -4.42 10.65
N PHE A 194 26.69 -4.28 10.84
CA PHE A 194 26.11 -4.05 12.17
C PHE A 194 26.37 -5.21 13.14
N GLU A 195 26.19 -6.46 12.69
CA GLU A 195 26.50 -7.65 13.51
C GLU A 195 27.99 -7.71 13.92
N ASN A 196 28.91 -7.40 13.00
CA ASN A 196 30.35 -7.38 13.29
C ASN A 196 30.70 -6.33 14.35
N ILE A 197 30.13 -5.12 14.25
CA ILE A 197 30.32 -4.04 15.23
C ILE A 197 29.78 -4.46 16.60
N GLN A 198 28.60 -5.09 16.65
CA GLN A 198 27.99 -5.61 17.87
C GLN A 198 28.92 -6.57 18.62
N HIS A 199 29.60 -7.46 17.91
CA HIS A 199 30.43 -8.53 18.50
C HIS A 199 31.88 -8.14 18.75
N ASN A 200 32.26 -6.86 18.64
CA ASN A 200 33.66 -6.40 18.70
C ASN A 200 34.58 -7.10 17.68
N ASN A 201 34.01 -7.72 16.64
CA ASN A 201 34.74 -8.33 15.55
C ASN A 201 35.11 -7.25 14.53
N LEU A 202 35.88 -6.26 14.99
CA LEU A 202 36.54 -5.25 14.15
C LEU A 202 37.87 -5.78 13.56
N SER A 203 38.19 -7.05 13.83
CA SER A 203 39.43 -7.69 13.42
C SER A 203 39.45 -8.00 11.92
N MET A 204 40.15 -7.14 11.18
CA MET A 204 41.47 -7.55 10.67
C MET A 204 42.55 -7.01 11.62
N SER A 205 43.03 -7.88 12.52
CA SER A 205 44.22 -7.78 13.39
C SER A 205 44.23 -6.86 14.65
N THR A 206 44.27 -7.54 15.81
CA THR A 206 44.98 -7.28 17.08
C THR A 206 45.30 -5.87 17.59
N GLN A 207 44.85 -5.63 18.83
CA GLN A 207 45.42 -4.78 19.89
C GLN A 207 46.83 -4.20 19.62
N LYS A 208 46.85 -2.95 19.16
CA LYS A 208 47.49 -1.76 19.75
C LYS A 208 47.35 -0.66 18.70
N ASP A 209 46.84 0.50 19.15
CA ASP A 209 46.43 1.65 18.33
C ASP A 209 45.08 1.49 17.61
N LEU A 210 44.01 1.86 18.33
CA LEU A 210 42.65 2.17 17.83
C LEU A 210 42.61 3.32 16.79
N LEU A 211 43.74 3.63 16.14
CA LEU A 211 43.99 4.81 15.31
C LEU A 211 44.24 4.51 13.82
N ASN A 212 44.15 3.25 13.39
CA ASN A 212 44.15 2.90 11.97
C ASN A 212 42.81 2.26 11.56
N LEU A 213 41.74 3.05 11.55
CA LEU A 213 40.49 2.72 10.84
C LEU A 213 40.67 2.97 9.32
N GLY A 214 41.75 2.42 8.75
CA GLY A 214 42.17 2.67 7.38
C GLY A 214 42.79 1.41 6.79
N SER A 215 41.97 0.39 6.52
CA SER A 215 42.28 -0.65 5.54
C SER A 215 41.02 -1.44 5.19
N SER A 216 40.45 -1.08 4.04
CA SER A 216 39.48 -1.79 3.19
C SER A 216 38.38 -2.60 3.86
N PHE A 217 37.33 -1.89 4.30
CA PHE A 217 35.99 -2.47 4.34
C PHE A 217 35.55 -2.84 2.92
N PRO A 218 34.80 -3.95 2.72
CA PRO A 218 34.25 -4.31 1.42
C PRO A 218 33.38 -3.16 0.89
N LYS A 219 33.58 -2.78 -0.38
CA LYS A 219 32.73 -1.78 -1.04
C LYS A 219 31.29 -2.28 -1.01
N ILE A 220 30.40 -1.60 -0.29
CA ILE A 220 28.96 -1.84 -0.38
C ILE A 220 28.57 -1.46 -1.82
N PRO A 221 28.11 -2.40 -2.66
CA PRO A 221 27.65 -2.07 -3.98
C PRO A 221 26.54 -1.02 -3.88
N GLN A 222 26.67 0.04 -4.68
CA GLN A 222 25.72 1.15 -4.74
C GLN A 222 24.31 0.69 -5.19
N ASP A 223 24.21 -0.54 -5.73
CA ASP A 223 22.97 -1.14 -6.19
C ASP A 223 22.95 -2.65 -5.92
N ILE A 224 22.84 -3.06 -4.65
CA ILE A 224 22.35 -4.40 -4.32
C ILE A 224 20.82 -4.33 -4.35
N SER A 225 20.24 -4.17 -5.54
CA SER A 225 18.80 -4.35 -5.72
C SER A 225 18.46 -5.85 -5.58
N ASP A 226 18.75 -6.45 -4.44
CA ASP A 226 18.05 -7.65 -4.03
C ASP A 226 16.65 -7.17 -3.64
N ARG A 227 15.82 -7.04 -4.69
CA ARG A 227 14.49 -6.42 -4.63
C ARG A 227 13.57 -7.38 -3.90
N ASN A 228 13.74 -7.48 -2.59
CA ASN A 228 12.68 -7.94 -1.74
C ASN A 228 11.55 -6.90 -1.79
N ARG A 229 10.75 -6.93 -2.87
CA ARG A 229 9.63 -6.01 -3.16
C ARG A 229 8.57 -6.06 -2.07
N THR A 230 8.59 -7.11 -1.25
CA THR A 230 7.65 -7.34 -0.15
C THR A 230 7.99 -6.56 1.12
N SER A 231 9.20 -6.01 1.23
CA SER A 231 9.58 -5.24 2.42
C SER A 231 8.84 -3.88 2.47
N PRO A 232 8.23 -3.53 3.62
CA PRO A 232 7.59 -2.23 3.83
C PRO A 232 8.56 -1.05 3.72
N PHE A 233 9.79 -1.21 4.23
CA PHE A 233 10.79 -0.16 4.33
C PHE A 233 12.16 -0.70 3.90
N ALA A 234 12.66 -0.32 2.73
CA ALA A 234 13.84 -0.94 2.15
C ALA A 234 14.98 0.07 1.93
N PHE A 235 16.18 -0.25 2.38
CA PHE A 235 17.38 0.48 1.97
C PHE A 235 17.71 0.16 0.51
N THR A 236 17.82 1.18 -0.33
CA THR A 236 18.03 1.05 -1.79
C THR A 236 19.30 1.78 -2.22
N GLY A 237 20.40 1.47 -1.53
CA GLY A 237 21.76 1.93 -1.87
C GLY A 237 22.16 3.25 -1.21
N ASN A 238 21.30 4.27 -1.26
CA ASN A 238 21.63 5.60 -0.73
C ASN A 238 20.43 6.35 -0.12
N LYS A 239 19.35 5.62 0.15
CA LYS A 239 18.05 6.13 0.61
C LYS A 239 17.21 4.96 1.13
N PHE A 240 16.16 5.27 1.88
CA PHE A 240 15.14 4.29 2.21
C PHE A 240 13.89 4.49 1.34
N GLU A 241 13.27 3.39 0.94
CA GLU A 241 12.02 3.37 0.19
C GLU A 241 10.90 2.85 1.09
N PHE A 242 9.93 3.72 1.41
CA PHE A 242 8.73 3.34 2.14
C PHE A 242 7.60 2.99 1.17
N ARG A 243 7.20 1.71 1.14
CA ARG A 243 6.30 1.13 0.11
C ARG A 243 4.83 1.00 0.54
N MET A 244 4.55 1.24 1.81
CA MET A 244 3.19 1.14 2.37
C MET A 244 2.21 2.25 1.94
N PRO A 245 2.61 3.49 1.58
CA PRO A 245 1.64 4.50 1.19
C PRO A 245 0.85 4.10 -0.07
N GLY A 246 -0.47 4.36 -0.04
CA GLY A 246 -1.37 4.10 -1.15
C GLY A 246 -1.23 5.11 -2.30
N SER A 247 -1.59 4.70 -3.52
CA SER A 247 -1.54 5.55 -4.71
C SER A 247 -2.41 6.81 -4.63
N SER A 248 -3.47 6.85 -3.83
CA SER A 248 -4.29 8.04 -3.64
C SER A 248 -3.83 8.93 -2.48
N ALA A 249 -3.00 8.39 -1.58
CA ALA A 249 -2.60 9.08 -0.35
C ALA A 249 -1.68 10.29 -0.63
N SER A 250 -1.77 11.33 0.19
CA SER A 250 -0.75 12.38 0.20
C SER A 250 0.54 11.84 0.81
N PRO A 251 1.71 12.05 0.17
CA PRO A 251 3.00 11.68 0.77
C PRO A 251 3.35 12.58 1.98
N ALA A 252 2.66 13.71 2.17
CA ALA A 252 2.91 14.62 3.29
C ALA A 252 2.89 13.90 4.64
N THR A 253 1.83 13.13 4.89
CA THR A 253 1.61 12.44 6.17
C THR A 253 2.71 11.45 6.51
N PRO A 254 3.04 10.45 5.67
CA PRO A 254 4.14 9.55 5.97
C PRO A 254 5.49 10.27 6.05
N THR A 255 5.73 11.30 5.23
CA THR A 255 7.00 12.04 5.25
C THR A 255 7.22 12.84 6.53
N PHE A 256 6.25 13.63 6.99
CA PHE A 256 6.46 14.42 8.21
C PHE A 256 6.57 13.52 9.44
N ILE A 257 5.80 12.43 9.50
CA ILE A 257 5.87 11.46 10.61
C ILE A 257 7.24 10.80 10.65
N LEU A 258 7.74 10.33 9.50
CA LEU A 258 9.08 9.76 9.41
C LEU A 258 10.16 10.78 9.80
N ASN A 259 10.05 12.03 9.34
CA ASN A 259 10.97 13.10 9.73
C ASN A 259 10.96 13.34 11.24
N THR A 260 9.78 13.41 11.89
CA THR A 260 9.66 13.59 13.34
C THR A 260 10.26 12.42 14.11
N ILE A 261 9.99 11.20 13.67
CA ILE A 261 10.56 9.98 14.27
C ILE A 261 12.08 10.03 14.24
N VAL A 262 12.67 10.26 13.05
CA VAL A 262 14.12 10.25 12.91
C VAL A 262 14.75 11.43 13.65
N ALA A 263 14.11 12.60 13.66
CA ALA A 263 14.59 13.76 14.42
C ALA A 263 14.65 13.47 15.94
N GLU A 264 13.64 12.80 16.50
CA GLU A 264 13.64 12.40 17.92
C GLU A 264 14.82 11.48 18.22
N ILE A 265 15.02 10.43 17.42
CA ILE A 265 16.12 9.48 17.65
C ILE A 265 17.48 10.16 17.50
N LEU A 266 17.65 11.05 16.52
CA LEU A 266 18.89 11.79 16.35
C LEU A 266 19.16 12.75 17.51
N LYS A 267 18.13 13.34 18.12
CA LYS A 267 18.27 14.16 19.33
C LYS A 267 18.76 13.33 20.52
N GLU A 268 18.13 12.18 20.76
CA GLU A 268 18.56 11.25 21.81
C GLU A 268 20.01 10.77 21.57
N TYR A 269 20.37 10.50 20.31
CA TYR A 269 21.73 10.12 19.96
C TYR A 269 22.71 11.27 20.19
N ALA A 270 22.34 12.52 19.85
CA ALA A 270 23.19 13.67 20.13
C ALA A 270 23.51 13.77 21.63
N ASP A 271 22.51 13.67 22.51
CA ASP A 271 22.68 13.69 23.96
C ASP A 271 23.63 12.56 24.42
N MET A 272 23.44 11.32 23.93
CA MET A 272 24.34 10.20 24.23
C MET A 272 25.79 10.44 23.77
N LEU A 273 25.96 11.03 22.59
CA LEU A 273 27.28 11.28 22.02
C LEU A 273 28.02 12.41 22.74
N GLU A 274 27.30 13.36 23.34
CA GLU A 274 27.85 14.43 24.17
C GLU A 274 28.41 13.89 25.51
N GLU A 275 27.75 12.89 26.11
CA GLU A 275 28.27 12.19 27.30
C GLU A 275 29.60 11.50 27.06
N TRP A 276 29.94 11.21 25.80
CA TRP A 276 31.19 10.55 25.41
C TRP A 276 32.19 11.52 24.81
N ALA A 277 32.22 12.78 25.25
CA ALA A 277 33.08 13.85 24.73
C ALA A 277 34.54 13.43 24.47
N ASP A 278 35.10 12.55 25.32
CA ASP A 278 36.48 12.08 25.25
C ASP A 278 36.76 11.06 24.11
N LEU A 279 35.73 10.50 23.48
CA LEU A 279 35.88 9.53 22.40
C LEU A 279 35.97 10.21 21.02
N SER A 280 36.76 9.62 20.12
CA SER A 280 36.76 10.03 18.71
C SER A 280 35.39 9.80 18.06
N PRO A 281 35.02 10.56 17.00
CA PRO A 281 33.72 10.40 16.33
C PRO A 281 33.40 8.96 15.90
N ASN A 282 34.38 8.22 15.38
CA ASN A 282 34.17 6.83 14.97
C ASN A 282 33.92 5.90 16.17
N LEU A 283 34.65 6.09 17.28
CA LEU A 283 34.44 5.30 18.49
C LEU A 283 33.10 5.59 19.15
N LYS A 284 32.63 6.85 19.07
CA LYS A 284 31.27 7.24 19.47
C LYS A 284 30.21 6.44 18.71
N VAL A 285 30.32 6.38 17.37
CA VAL A 285 29.38 5.61 16.54
C VAL A 285 29.43 4.11 16.83
N ILE A 286 30.64 3.53 16.94
CA ILE A 286 30.80 2.11 17.27
C ILE A 286 30.12 1.79 18.61
N LYS A 287 30.37 2.60 19.64
CA LYS A 287 29.77 2.44 20.97
C LYS A 287 28.25 2.59 20.92
N LEU A 288 27.73 3.56 20.16
CA LEU A 288 26.30 3.75 19.95
C LEU A 288 25.66 2.50 19.35
N ILE A 289 26.23 1.97 18.27
CA ILE A 289 25.74 0.75 17.59
C ILE A 289 25.76 -0.44 18.54
N GLN A 290 26.85 -0.63 19.29
CA GLN A 290 26.94 -1.71 20.29
C GLN A 290 25.86 -1.63 21.36
N GLN A 291 25.44 -0.43 21.74
CA GLN A 291 24.38 -0.24 22.73
C GLN A 291 22.97 -0.38 22.15
N GLN A 292 22.72 0.13 20.93
CA GLN A 292 21.37 0.22 20.39
C GLN A 292 20.99 -0.91 19.44
N TYR A 293 21.92 -1.40 18.61
CA TYR A 293 21.62 -2.44 17.62
C TYR A 293 21.00 -3.72 18.24
N PRO A 294 21.50 -4.28 19.36
CA PRO A 294 20.89 -5.46 19.98
C PRO A 294 19.42 -5.29 20.38
N LYS A 295 19.01 -4.06 20.72
CA LYS A 295 17.65 -3.76 21.17
C LYS A 295 16.66 -3.67 20.01
N TYR A 296 17.14 -3.22 18.84
CA TYR A 296 16.28 -2.83 17.72
C TYR A 296 16.47 -3.69 16.47
N LYS A 297 17.46 -4.58 16.42
CA LYS A 297 17.73 -5.44 15.25
C LYS A 297 16.59 -6.37 14.86
N ASN A 298 15.65 -6.64 15.77
CA ASN A 298 14.44 -7.42 15.48
C ASN A 298 13.54 -6.78 14.40
N ILE A 299 13.73 -5.48 14.09
CA ILE A 299 13.03 -4.84 12.96
C ILE A 299 13.53 -5.33 11.59
N LEU A 300 14.73 -5.91 11.53
CA LEU A 300 15.35 -6.33 10.29
C LEU A 300 14.75 -7.62 9.78
N PHE A 301 14.35 -7.63 8.51
CA PHE A 301 13.86 -8.82 7.85
C PHE A 301 14.22 -8.79 6.36
N ASN A 302 15.13 -9.68 5.97
CA ASN A 302 15.56 -9.82 4.58
C ASN A 302 14.78 -10.90 3.80
N GLY A 303 13.88 -11.64 4.46
CA GLY A 303 13.13 -12.76 3.87
C GLY A 303 11.82 -12.37 3.16
N ASN A 304 11.08 -13.36 2.68
CA ASN A 304 9.80 -13.11 2.01
C ASN A 304 8.69 -12.71 2.99
N GLY A 305 8.21 -11.47 2.89
CA GLY A 305 7.17 -10.91 3.77
C GLY A 305 5.78 -11.53 3.62
N TYR A 306 5.57 -12.37 2.59
CA TYR A 306 4.30 -13.09 2.39
C TYR A 306 4.29 -14.50 2.98
N ASP A 307 5.42 -14.99 3.51
CA ASP A 307 5.42 -16.29 4.17
C ASP A 307 4.54 -16.23 5.43
N LYS A 308 3.65 -17.20 5.60
CA LYS A 308 2.84 -17.33 6.82
C LYS A 308 3.70 -17.53 8.06
N ASN A 309 4.89 -18.11 7.91
CA ASN A 309 5.86 -18.23 8.98
C ASN A 309 6.35 -16.86 9.47
N TRP A 310 6.44 -15.86 8.57
CA TRP A 310 6.85 -14.52 8.94
C TRP A 310 5.85 -13.86 9.89
N GLU A 311 4.54 -14.06 9.72
CA GLU A 311 3.55 -13.52 10.67
C GLU A 311 3.75 -14.06 12.09
N ILE A 312 4.11 -15.34 12.21
CA ILE A 312 4.35 -16.01 13.49
C ILE A 312 5.68 -15.52 14.10
N GLU A 313 6.73 -15.46 13.28
CA GLU A 313 8.06 -15.00 13.69
C GLU A 313 8.03 -13.54 14.12
N ALA A 314 7.45 -12.65 13.33
CA ALA A 314 7.30 -11.23 13.64
C ALA A 314 6.59 -11.02 14.98
N LYS A 315 5.54 -11.80 15.26
CA LYS A 315 4.86 -11.75 16.56
C LYS A 315 5.78 -12.17 17.72
N ASN A 316 6.58 -13.22 17.54
CA ASN A 316 7.55 -13.67 18.55
C ASN A 316 8.66 -12.64 18.77
N LEU A 317 9.02 -11.87 17.73
CA LEU A 317 9.98 -10.78 17.78
C LEU A 317 9.41 -9.48 18.37
N GLY A 318 8.11 -9.44 18.69
CA GLY A 318 7.42 -8.28 19.26
C GLY A 318 6.98 -7.23 18.23
N LEU A 319 7.03 -7.55 16.94
CA LEU A 319 6.60 -6.63 15.88
C LEU A 319 5.08 -6.54 15.80
N SER A 320 4.57 -5.33 15.66
CA SER A 320 3.13 -5.08 15.53
C SER A 320 2.59 -5.50 14.16
N ASN A 321 1.37 -6.05 14.14
CA ASN A 321 0.66 -6.43 12.92
C ASN A 321 -0.78 -5.89 12.94
N PHE A 322 -0.97 -4.63 12.55
CA PHE A 322 -2.30 -4.01 12.42
C PHE A 322 -2.86 -4.27 11.02
N LYS A 323 -3.72 -5.27 10.88
CA LYS A 323 -4.10 -5.86 9.59
C LYS A 323 -4.92 -4.90 8.72
N ASN A 324 -5.75 -4.08 9.34
CA ASN A 324 -6.64 -3.14 8.65
C ASN A 324 -6.54 -1.73 9.24
N THR A 325 -7.23 -0.79 8.61
CA THR A 325 -7.25 0.60 9.02
C THR A 325 -7.77 0.78 10.44
N VAL A 326 -8.84 0.08 10.80
CA VAL A 326 -9.47 0.24 12.12
C VAL A 326 -8.54 -0.20 13.25
N GLU A 327 -7.77 -1.28 13.05
CA GLU A 327 -6.74 -1.72 13.99
C GLU A 327 -5.58 -0.72 14.11
N ALA A 328 -5.21 -0.06 13.01
CA ALA A 328 -4.07 0.85 12.97
C ALA A 328 -4.40 2.25 13.54
N LEU A 329 -5.61 2.77 13.31
CA LEU A 329 -5.97 4.15 13.66
C LEU A 329 -5.73 4.55 15.14
N PRO A 330 -5.97 3.69 16.15
CA PRO A 330 -5.69 4.02 17.55
C PRO A 330 -4.25 4.45 17.84
N ASN A 331 -3.28 4.09 16.99
CA ASN A 331 -1.89 4.53 17.15
C ASN A 331 -1.71 6.05 17.01
N TYR A 332 -2.66 6.79 16.43
CA TYR A 332 -2.63 8.26 16.45
C TYR A 332 -2.81 8.84 17.85
N ILE A 333 -3.50 8.12 18.74
CA ILE A 333 -3.83 8.58 20.10
C ILE A 333 -3.15 7.75 21.18
N SER A 334 -2.16 6.93 20.83
CA SER A 334 -1.33 6.27 21.84
C SER A 334 -0.45 7.31 22.54
N GLU A 335 -0.20 7.12 23.84
CA GLU A 335 0.64 8.04 24.62
C GLU A 335 2.08 8.11 24.07
N GLU A 336 2.59 7.03 23.50
CA GLU A 336 3.89 7.01 22.80
C GLU A 336 3.91 7.97 21.61
N THR A 337 2.90 7.91 20.73
CA THR A 337 2.78 8.79 19.56
C THR A 337 2.56 10.23 20.00
N ILE A 338 1.65 10.48 20.94
CA ILE A 338 1.36 11.83 21.43
C ILE A 338 2.63 12.46 22.00
N SER A 339 3.34 11.72 22.85
CA SER A 339 4.57 12.23 23.47
C SER A 339 5.67 12.52 22.44
N LEU A 340 5.81 11.68 21.40
CA LEU A 340 6.75 11.94 20.29
C LEU A 340 6.47 13.30 19.64
N PHE A 341 5.23 13.56 19.24
CA PHE A 341 4.89 14.79 18.52
C PHE A 341 4.94 16.04 19.42
N GLU A 342 4.53 15.92 20.69
CA GLU A 342 4.58 17.03 21.65
C GLU A 342 6.02 17.42 22.01
N ARG A 343 6.91 16.45 22.26
CA ARG A 343 8.33 16.73 22.54
C ARG A 343 9.04 17.40 21.37
N ASN A 344 8.65 17.07 20.15
CA ASN A 344 9.19 17.66 18.93
C ASN A 344 8.46 18.93 18.48
N GLN A 345 7.40 19.35 19.19
CA GLN A 345 6.58 20.53 18.86
C GLN A 345 6.02 20.50 17.43
N VAL A 346 5.70 19.31 16.92
CA VAL A 346 5.19 19.12 15.55
C VAL A 346 3.67 19.05 15.52
N LEU A 347 3.05 18.32 16.47
CA LEU A 347 1.60 18.27 16.66
C LEU A 347 1.29 18.22 18.17
N THR A 348 0.19 18.84 18.54
CA THR A 348 -0.41 18.75 19.87
C THR A 348 -1.27 17.49 20.02
N ARG A 349 -1.52 17.06 21.26
CA ARG A 349 -2.52 16.00 21.56
C ARG A 349 -3.87 16.25 20.89
N ALA A 350 -4.36 17.49 20.92
CA ALA A 350 -5.64 17.85 20.33
C ALA A 350 -5.66 17.66 18.79
N GLU A 351 -4.56 18.01 18.11
CA GLU A 351 -4.43 17.81 16.66
C GLU A 351 -4.35 16.32 16.28
N LEU A 352 -3.66 15.51 17.08
CA LEU A 352 -3.60 14.06 16.88
C LEU A 352 -4.97 13.40 17.09
N GLN A 353 -5.70 13.79 18.14
CA GLN A 353 -7.08 13.35 18.37
C GLN A 353 -8.00 13.76 17.22
N SER A 354 -7.87 14.99 16.73
CA SER A 354 -8.63 15.47 15.58
C SER A 354 -8.34 14.62 14.33
N ARG A 355 -7.07 14.33 14.03
CA ARG A 355 -6.68 13.44 12.92
C ARG A 355 -7.28 12.05 13.07
N PHE A 356 -7.22 11.45 14.24
CA PHE A 356 -7.85 10.15 14.52
C PHE A 356 -9.36 10.18 14.20
N HIS A 357 -10.08 11.20 14.67
CA HIS A 357 -11.51 11.35 14.40
C HIS A 357 -11.83 11.56 12.92
N VAL A 358 -11.09 12.44 12.23
CA VAL A 358 -11.25 12.70 10.79
C VAL A 358 -10.97 11.43 9.98
N TYR A 359 -9.97 10.63 10.35
CA TYR A 359 -9.66 9.40 9.64
C TYR A 359 -10.68 8.28 9.91
N CYS A 360 -11.24 8.19 11.12
CA CYS A 360 -12.40 7.32 11.37
C CYS A 360 -13.60 7.73 10.53
N GLU A 361 -13.91 9.02 10.48
CA GLU A 361 -15.01 9.55 9.68
C GLU A 361 -14.82 9.28 8.18
N ARG A 362 -13.60 9.52 7.65
CA ARG A 362 -13.23 9.20 6.27
C ARG A 362 -13.43 7.71 5.98
N TYR A 363 -12.99 6.84 6.89
CA TYR A 363 -13.17 5.39 6.75
C TYR A 363 -14.65 5.02 6.66
N ASN A 364 -15.48 5.57 7.55
CA ASN A 364 -16.93 5.36 7.55
C ASN A 364 -17.58 5.83 6.26
N LYS A 365 -17.27 7.04 5.81
CA LYS A 365 -17.85 7.65 4.59
C LYS A 365 -17.48 6.86 3.34
N GLN A 366 -16.23 6.45 3.19
CA GLN A 366 -15.79 5.68 2.02
C GLN A 366 -16.48 4.33 1.94
N ASN A 367 -16.51 3.57 3.04
CA ASN A 367 -17.19 2.27 3.09
C ASN A 367 -18.71 2.43 2.87
N ASN A 368 -19.30 3.49 3.41
CA ASN A 368 -20.71 3.81 3.17
C ASN A 368 -20.99 4.01 1.67
N ILE A 369 -20.17 4.79 0.96
CA ILE A 369 -20.30 5.02 -0.49
C ILE A 369 -20.13 3.70 -1.26
N GLU A 370 -19.13 2.90 -0.92
CA GLU A 370 -18.87 1.63 -1.60
C GLU A 370 -20.02 0.63 -1.42
N ILE A 371 -20.48 0.43 -0.18
CA ILE A 371 -21.57 -0.50 0.14
C ILE A 371 -22.89 -0.02 -0.46
N SER A 372 -23.21 1.26 -0.38
CA SER A 372 -24.45 1.81 -0.97
C SER A 372 -24.43 1.70 -2.50
N SER A 373 -23.30 1.97 -3.14
CA SER A 373 -23.13 1.79 -4.59
C SER A 373 -23.30 0.31 -4.99
N ALA A 374 -22.72 -0.61 -4.21
CA ALA A 374 -22.87 -2.04 -4.44
C ALA A 374 -24.33 -2.51 -4.32
N ILE A 375 -25.04 -2.06 -3.29
CA ILE A 375 -26.48 -2.33 -3.11
C ILE A 375 -27.27 -1.80 -4.31
N GLU A 376 -27.02 -0.56 -4.71
CA GLU A 376 -27.75 0.09 -5.81
C GLU A 376 -27.53 -0.64 -7.14
N ILE A 377 -26.27 -0.93 -7.49
CA ILE A 377 -25.92 -1.65 -8.73
C ILE A 377 -26.52 -3.06 -8.71
N ALA A 378 -26.37 -3.78 -7.59
CA ALA A 378 -26.89 -5.15 -7.49
C ALA A 378 -28.43 -5.19 -7.60
N ARG A 379 -29.13 -4.24 -6.95
CA ARG A 379 -30.60 -4.18 -6.93
C ARG A 379 -31.20 -3.65 -8.23
N ASN A 380 -30.63 -2.59 -8.80
CA ASN A 380 -31.28 -1.82 -9.86
C ASN A 380 -30.78 -2.22 -11.26
N GLU A 381 -29.60 -2.83 -11.38
CA GLU A 381 -29.01 -3.19 -12.67
C GLU A 381 -28.87 -4.71 -12.81
N ILE A 382 -28.17 -5.35 -11.88
CA ILE A 382 -27.86 -6.78 -11.96
C ILE A 382 -29.09 -7.64 -11.73
N TYR A 383 -29.88 -7.37 -10.67
CA TYR A 383 -31.06 -8.16 -10.37
C TYR A 383 -32.10 -8.20 -11.50
N PRO A 384 -32.50 -7.07 -12.13
CA PRO A 384 -33.41 -7.10 -13.27
C PRO A 384 -32.85 -7.86 -14.47
N SER A 385 -31.55 -7.73 -14.75
CA SER A 385 -30.88 -8.45 -15.82
C SER A 385 -30.91 -9.97 -15.58
N VAL A 386 -30.52 -10.42 -14.39
CA VAL A 386 -30.53 -11.84 -13.99
C VAL A 386 -31.95 -12.39 -14.02
N LEU A 387 -32.94 -11.64 -13.52
CA LEU A 387 -34.35 -12.06 -13.56
C LEU A 387 -34.83 -12.24 -15.00
N GLY A 388 -34.51 -11.31 -15.90
CA GLY A 388 -34.83 -11.42 -17.32
C GLY A 388 -34.21 -12.65 -17.98
N TYR A 389 -32.96 -13.00 -17.64
CA TYR A 389 -32.31 -14.20 -18.15
C TYR A 389 -32.95 -15.49 -17.59
N ILE A 390 -33.27 -15.52 -16.30
CA ILE A 390 -34.00 -16.61 -15.65
C ILE A 390 -35.35 -16.85 -16.36
N THR A 391 -36.11 -15.78 -16.66
CA THR A 391 -37.38 -15.88 -17.38
C THR A 391 -37.21 -16.48 -18.76
N LYS A 392 -36.17 -16.08 -19.51
CA LYS A 392 -35.88 -16.66 -20.84
C LYS A 392 -35.57 -18.16 -20.76
N ILE A 393 -34.74 -18.58 -19.80
CA ILE A 393 -34.44 -20.01 -19.61
C ILE A 393 -35.71 -20.78 -19.25
N ALA A 394 -36.53 -20.25 -18.35
CA ALA A 394 -37.79 -20.90 -17.96
C ALA A 394 -38.75 -21.05 -19.16
N GLN A 395 -38.88 -20.03 -20.01
CA GLN A 395 -39.69 -20.08 -21.24
C GLN A 395 -39.13 -21.09 -22.26
N ASN A 396 -37.81 -21.17 -22.40
CA ASN A 396 -37.16 -22.17 -23.26
C ASN A 396 -37.46 -23.59 -22.77
N ILE A 397 -37.31 -23.85 -21.47
CA ILE A 397 -37.65 -25.15 -20.88
C ILE A 397 -39.12 -25.50 -21.13
N GLU A 398 -40.04 -24.55 -20.94
CA GLU A 398 -41.46 -24.79 -21.19
C GLU A 398 -41.74 -25.16 -22.64
N SER A 399 -41.06 -24.49 -23.58
CA SER A 399 -41.20 -24.76 -25.02
C SER A 399 -40.63 -26.13 -25.42
N LEU A 400 -39.57 -26.59 -24.75
CA LEU A 400 -38.94 -27.89 -25.00
C LEU A 400 -39.74 -29.07 -24.46
N LYS A 401 -40.51 -28.89 -23.38
CA LYS A 401 -41.30 -29.97 -22.74
C LYS A 401 -42.22 -30.71 -23.70
N SER A 402 -42.80 -30.03 -24.69
CA SER A 402 -43.71 -30.63 -25.67
C SER A 402 -42.99 -31.27 -26.86
N LEU A 403 -41.69 -31.04 -27.02
CA LEU A 403 -40.91 -31.43 -28.20
C LEU A 403 -39.94 -32.59 -27.93
N VAL A 404 -39.43 -32.69 -26.70
CA VAL A 404 -38.34 -33.60 -26.34
C VAL A 404 -38.53 -34.25 -24.95
N GLU A 405 -37.83 -35.35 -24.70
CA GLU A 405 -37.82 -36.01 -23.39
C GLU A 405 -37.06 -35.19 -22.33
N GLU A 406 -37.42 -35.36 -21.05
CA GLU A 406 -36.83 -34.60 -19.93
C GLU A 406 -35.30 -34.68 -19.84
N LYS A 407 -34.73 -35.82 -20.22
CA LYS A 407 -33.27 -36.03 -20.22
C LYS A 407 -32.53 -35.05 -21.13
N GLU A 408 -33.18 -34.54 -22.18
CA GLU A 408 -32.56 -33.70 -23.20
C GLU A 408 -32.44 -32.23 -22.79
N TYR A 409 -33.20 -31.79 -21.78
CA TYR A 409 -33.13 -30.42 -21.24
C TYR A 409 -32.80 -30.36 -19.73
N GLN A 410 -32.09 -31.38 -19.25
CA GLN A 410 -31.78 -31.55 -17.83
C GLN A 410 -30.74 -30.52 -17.33
N GLU A 411 -29.81 -30.11 -18.19
CA GLU A 411 -28.80 -29.11 -17.87
C GLU A 411 -29.39 -27.70 -17.76
N GLU A 412 -30.38 -27.34 -18.59
CA GLU A 412 -31.13 -26.09 -18.50
C GLU A 412 -31.90 -26.02 -17.18
N LYS A 413 -32.50 -27.13 -16.74
CA LYS A 413 -33.15 -27.25 -15.43
C LYS A 413 -32.16 -27.03 -14.28
N LYS A 414 -30.95 -27.60 -14.38
CA LYS A 414 -29.88 -27.38 -13.39
C LYS A 414 -29.46 -25.91 -13.36
N LEU A 415 -29.19 -25.32 -14.52
CA LEU A 415 -28.81 -23.91 -14.65
C LEU A 415 -29.88 -22.99 -14.04
N LEU A 416 -31.17 -23.23 -14.36
CA LEU A 416 -32.28 -22.45 -13.80
C LEU A 416 -32.32 -22.52 -12.26
N LYS A 417 -32.16 -23.71 -11.68
CA LYS A 417 -32.10 -23.89 -10.22
C LYS A 417 -30.93 -23.12 -9.60
N THR A 418 -29.75 -23.22 -10.22
CA THR A 418 -28.55 -22.53 -9.76
C THR A 418 -28.71 -21.01 -9.83
N LEU A 419 -29.25 -20.47 -10.90
CA LEU A 419 -29.51 -19.03 -11.05
C LEU A 419 -30.55 -18.53 -10.02
N LEU A 420 -31.63 -19.28 -9.79
CA LEU A 420 -32.64 -18.95 -8.79
C LEU A 420 -32.06 -18.92 -7.37
N HIS A 421 -31.20 -19.89 -7.04
CA HIS A 421 -30.51 -19.97 -5.76
C HIS A 421 -29.63 -18.73 -5.53
N HIS A 422 -28.67 -18.45 -6.41
CA HIS A 422 -27.77 -17.30 -6.25
C HIS A 422 -28.50 -15.96 -6.36
N LYS A 423 -29.57 -15.85 -7.17
CA LYS A 423 -30.44 -14.66 -7.17
C LYS A 423 -31.09 -14.43 -5.80
N ASN A 424 -31.52 -15.48 -5.12
CA ASN A 424 -32.09 -15.37 -3.77
C ASN A 424 -31.02 -14.98 -2.74
N GLU A 425 -29.84 -15.58 -2.81
CA GLU A 425 -28.70 -15.21 -1.93
C GLU A 425 -28.28 -13.75 -2.13
N MET A 426 -28.24 -13.27 -3.37
CA MET A 426 -27.93 -11.87 -3.68
C MET A 426 -28.95 -10.93 -3.03
N LEU A 427 -30.26 -11.23 -3.15
CA LEU A 427 -31.31 -10.43 -2.50
C LEU A 427 -31.20 -10.45 -0.97
N GLN A 428 -30.89 -11.60 -0.38
CA GLN A 428 -30.65 -11.71 1.06
C GLN A 428 -29.47 -10.83 1.50
N CYS A 429 -28.34 -10.91 0.81
CA CYS A 429 -27.17 -10.06 1.09
C CYS A 429 -27.52 -8.57 0.95
N ILE A 430 -28.30 -8.20 -0.06
CA ILE A 430 -28.78 -6.83 -0.26
C ILE A 430 -29.63 -6.36 0.94
N HIS A 431 -30.54 -7.19 1.45
CA HIS A 431 -31.34 -6.85 2.63
C HIS A 431 -30.48 -6.69 3.88
N GLU A 432 -29.60 -7.66 4.15
CA GLU A 432 -28.70 -7.64 5.30
C GLU A 432 -27.78 -6.41 5.29
N LEU A 433 -27.22 -6.05 4.13
CA LEU A 433 -26.43 -4.82 3.99
C LEU A 433 -27.29 -3.55 4.17
N THR A 434 -28.51 -3.54 3.64
CA THR A 434 -29.42 -2.38 3.80
C THR A 434 -29.76 -2.13 5.27
N ASP A 435 -30.07 -3.18 6.03
CA ASP A 435 -30.38 -3.06 7.46
C ASP A 435 -29.12 -2.79 8.29
N GLY A 436 -28.00 -3.40 7.91
CA GLY A 436 -26.70 -3.10 8.48
C GLY A 436 -26.31 -1.63 8.32
N MET A 437 -26.58 -1.01 7.17
CA MET A 437 -26.32 0.42 6.94
C MET A 437 -27.16 1.34 7.82
N LYS A 438 -28.42 0.96 8.14
CA LYS A 438 -29.24 1.69 9.12
C LYS A 438 -28.61 1.63 10.51
N THR A 439 -28.12 0.45 10.91
CA THR A 439 -27.41 0.25 12.18
C THR A 439 -26.11 1.07 12.22
N ALA A 440 -25.32 1.07 11.15
CA ALA A 440 -24.10 1.87 11.07
C ALA A 440 -24.37 3.37 11.28
N THR A 441 -25.48 3.87 10.71
CA THR A 441 -25.87 5.28 10.82
C THR A 441 -26.26 5.68 12.24
N SER A 442 -26.81 4.76 13.05
CA SER A 442 -27.21 5.03 14.43
C SER A 442 -26.03 5.02 15.43
N ILE A 443 -24.88 4.42 15.08
CA ILE A 443 -23.70 4.41 15.95
C ILE A 443 -23.06 5.80 15.97
N MET A 444 -23.19 6.55 17.06
CA MET A 444 -22.71 7.95 17.14
C MET A 444 -21.18 8.08 17.19
N ASN A 445 -20.49 7.17 17.87
CA ASN A 445 -19.04 7.21 17.96
C ASN A 445 -18.41 6.76 16.64
N GLN A 446 -17.58 7.63 16.03
CA GLN A 446 -16.98 7.38 14.72
C GLN A 446 -16.09 6.13 14.69
N TYR A 447 -15.36 5.86 15.76
CA TYR A 447 -14.48 4.69 15.82
C TYR A 447 -15.27 3.39 15.98
N GLN A 448 -16.29 3.37 16.86
CA GLN A 448 -17.21 2.22 16.98
C GLN A 448 -17.94 1.95 15.67
N ARG A 449 -18.33 3.02 14.95
CA ARG A 449 -18.93 2.90 13.62
C ARG A 449 -17.94 2.28 12.62
N ALA A 450 -16.67 2.68 12.67
CA ALA A 450 -15.61 2.10 11.83
C ALA A 450 -15.39 0.62 12.13
N GLN A 451 -15.38 0.24 13.41
CA GLN A 451 -15.33 -1.16 13.85
C GLN A 451 -16.51 -1.96 13.31
N TYR A 452 -17.72 -1.40 13.30
CA TYR A 452 -18.90 -2.05 12.74
C TYR A 452 -18.82 -2.21 11.21
N TYR A 453 -18.39 -1.18 10.48
CA TYR A 453 -18.13 -1.31 9.04
C TYR A 453 -17.11 -2.41 8.75
N SER A 454 -15.95 -2.38 9.41
CA SER A 454 -14.86 -3.33 9.18
C SER A 454 -15.22 -4.76 9.59
N GLY A 455 -15.89 -4.94 10.73
CA GLY A 455 -16.17 -6.25 11.31
C GLY A 455 -17.44 -6.91 10.77
N THR A 456 -18.39 -6.13 10.24
CA THR A 456 -19.71 -6.64 9.85
C THR A 456 -20.04 -6.36 8.39
N LEU A 457 -19.99 -5.09 7.96
CA LEU A 457 -20.50 -4.73 6.63
C LEU A 457 -19.52 -5.02 5.49
N VAL A 458 -18.22 -4.82 5.69
CA VAL A 458 -17.19 -5.12 4.68
C VAL A 458 -17.12 -6.63 4.38
N PRO A 459 -17.13 -7.55 5.36
CA PRO A 459 -17.25 -8.99 5.09
C PRO A 459 -18.53 -9.35 4.31
N LYS A 460 -19.67 -8.74 4.68
CA LYS A 460 -20.94 -8.98 3.98
C LYS A 460 -20.94 -8.45 2.55
N LEU A 461 -20.27 -7.33 2.28
CA LEU A 461 -20.03 -6.84 0.92
C LEU A 461 -19.22 -7.85 0.09
N ALA A 462 -18.21 -8.48 0.69
CA ALA A 462 -17.43 -9.52 0.03
C ALA A 462 -18.27 -10.78 -0.28
N GLU A 463 -19.24 -11.13 0.57
CA GLU A 463 -20.21 -12.19 0.28
C GLU A 463 -21.12 -11.83 -0.91
N LEU A 464 -21.70 -10.62 -0.90
CA LEU A 464 -22.50 -10.13 -2.03
C LEU A 464 -21.70 -10.19 -3.33
N ARG A 465 -20.43 -9.76 -3.30
CA ARG A 465 -19.54 -9.83 -4.45
C ARG A 465 -19.39 -11.25 -4.98
N LYS A 466 -19.11 -12.23 -4.11
CA LYS A 466 -18.95 -13.64 -4.53
C LYS A 466 -20.18 -14.14 -5.29
N VAL A 467 -21.38 -13.84 -4.77
CA VAL A 467 -22.64 -14.26 -5.40
C VAL A 467 -22.83 -13.58 -6.75
N VAL A 468 -22.60 -12.27 -6.83
CA VAL A 468 -22.71 -11.50 -8.09
C VAL A 468 -21.71 -11.98 -9.13
N ASP A 469 -20.46 -12.26 -8.72
CA ASP A 469 -19.43 -12.78 -9.60
C ASP A 469 -19.82 -14.19 -10.12
N ILE A 470 -20.46 -15.05 -9.32
CA ILE A 470 -21.00 -16.33 -9.81
C ILE A 470 -22.10 -16.10 -10.86
N LEU A 471 -23.02 -15.17 -10.60
CA LEU A 471 -24.10 -14.81 -11.53
C LEU A 471 -23.57 -14.25 -12.86
N GLU A 472 -22.50 -13.45 -12.85
CA GLU A 472 -21.85 -12.95 -14.06
C GLU A 472 -21.39 -14.09 -14.96
N LYS A 473 -20.68 -15.09 -14.40
CA LYS A 473 -20.17 -16.25 -15.15
C LYS A 473 -21.26 -17.15 -15.74
N GLN A 474 -22.44 -17.16 -15.11
CA GLN A 474 -23.56 -18.00 -15.52
C GLN A 474 -24.55 -17.28 -16.42
N SER A 475 -24.42 -15.96 -16.57
CA SER A 475 -25.30 -15.13 -17.38
C SER A 475 -24.76 -14.98 -18.80
N ASN A 476 -25.65 -14.69 -19.75
CA ASN A 476 -25.25 -14.34 -21.11
C ASN A 476 -24.57 -12.96 -21.12
N GLN A 477 -23.42 -12.85 -21.78
CA GLN A 477 -22.66 -11.60 -21.94
C GLN A 477 -23.51 -10.46 -22.51
N HIS A 478 -24.42 -10.75 -23.45
CA HIS A 478 -25.31 -9.74 -24.04
C HIS A 478 -26.38 -9.20 -23.09
N THR A 479 -26.65 -9.92 -22.00
CA THR A 479 -27.63 -9.51 -20.99
C THR A 479 -27.01 -8.86 -19.77
N TRP A 480 -25.70 -9.03 -19.55
CA TRP A 480 -25.02 -8.50 -18.39
C TRP A 480 -24.93 -6.96 -18.46
N PRO A 481 -25.35 -6.23 -17.41
CA PRO A 481 -25.63 -4.79 -17.53
C PRO A 481 -24.38 -3.90 -17.40
N ILE A 482 -23.24 -4.46 -17.00
CA ILE A 482 -22.01 -3.71 -16.75
C ILE A 482 -20.84 -4.31 -17.53
N PRO A 483 -19.89 -3.50 -18.05
CA PRO A 483 -18.67 -3.99 -18.68
C PRO A 483 -17.91 -4.98 -17.80
N SER A 484 -17.49 -6.11 -18.38
CA SER A 484 -16.68 -7.14 -17.71
C SER A 484 -15.26 -6.64 -17.45
N TYR A 485 -14.47 -7.35 -16.63
CA TYR A 485 -13.05 -7.00 -16.49
C TYR A 485 -12.27 -7.23 -17.80
N TYR A 486 -12.69 -8.15 -18.66
CA TYR A 486 -12.07 -8.29 -19.98
C TYR A 486 -12.16 -6.96 -20.76
N ASP A 487 -13.36 -6.37 -20.77
CA ASP A 487 -13.60 -5.08 -21.42
C ASP A 487 -12.71 -4.00 -20.77
N LEU A 488 -12.68 -3.92 -19.44
CA LEU A 488 -11.94 -2.87 -18.73
C LEU A 488 -10.41 -2.99 -18.82
N LEU A 489 -9.87 -4.21 -18.90
CA LEU A 489 -8.43 -4.46 -18.86
C LEU A 489 -7.79 -4.52 -20.25
N PHE A 490 -8.52 -4.92 -21.29
CA PHE A 490 -7.91 -5.17 -22.60
C PHE A 490 -8.36 -4.22 -23.71
N THR A 491 -9.47 -3.49 -23.56
CA THR A 491 -10.05 -2.66 -24.65
C THR A 491 -9.56 -1.21 -24.69
N LEU A 492 -8.46 -0.88 -23.99
CA LEU A 492 -7.91 0.48 -23.91
C LEU A 492 -7.24 0.96 -25.21
#